data_AF-A0A7M7QXW5-F1
#
_entry.id   AF-A0A7M7QXW5-F1
#
_cell.length_a   1.000
_cell.length_b   1.000
_cell.length_c   1.000
_cell.angle_alpha   90.00
_cell.angle_beta   90.00
_cell.angle_gamma   90.00
#
_symmetry.space_group_name_H-M   'P 1'
#
loop_
_entity.id
_entity.type
_entity.pdbx_description
1 polymer ?
#
loop_
_entity_poly.entity_id
_entity_poly.type
_entity_poly.pdbx_seq_one_letter_code
_entity_poly.pdbx_strand_id
1 'polypeptide(L)'
;MVHVTDMGPPLGAGIPKSPSFHQGLAFAADGAADDELDGGCYAALHFGKYYGGSSAAAAAIQYQPGHQPRLHEVQAGEEREELFIQKLRQCCVLFDFESDPLSDLQWKEVKRAALHDMVEYVTKNRNVITEAIYPEAVNMFAVNLFRTLPPSSNPNGAEFDPEEDEPTLEVAWPHLQFVYEFFLRLLESPDFQPSIAKRYIDHKFILQLLELFDSEDPRERDFLKTTLHRIYGKFLGLRAYIRKQINNVFYRFIYETEHHNGIAELLEILGSIINGFALPLKEEHKTFLLKVLLPLHKAKSLSVYHPQLAYCVVQFLEKDASLTEPVIKNLLKFWPKTHSPKEVMFLNELEEILDVIEPAEFQKVMDPLFRQLAKCVSSPHFQVAERALYYWNNEYIMSLISDNYSVILPIMYPALYKNSRNHWNKTIHGLIYNALKLFMEMNQKVFDECTQQYHQDRQKERKMLKDRDEAWTRVEALAMRHPSCGSKGGVPNNNPFITSQNDNNSPPEEDGENEQITLTAEKIEARANEVSIQNVKKVSNVNKVKQLLRRKSELPQDSYTIRALSDHKRADEYLVTPPDPSNC
;
A
#
# COMPACT_ATOMS: atom_id res chain seq x y z
N MET A 1 -27.24 -16.34 35.58
CA MET A 1 -27.05 -16.03 37.03
C MET A 1 -25.75 -15.26 37.11
N VAL A 2 -25.70 -13.96 37.37
CA VAL A 2 -26.40 -13.18 38.39
C VAL A 2 -26.97 -11.88 37.79
N HIS A 3 -28.22 -11.61 38.13
CA HIS A 3 -28.96 -10.36 37.90
C HIS A 3 -28.53 -9.30 38.93
N VAL A 4 -28.42 -8.04 38.52
CA VAL A 4 -28.82 -6.91 39.37
C VAL A 4 -29.53 -5.87 38.49
N THR A 5 -30.74 -5.52 38.92
CA THR A 5 -31.70 -4.56 38.39
C THR A 5 -31.86 -3.41 39.37
N ASP A 6 -31.96 -2.17 38.89
CA ASP A 6 -32.68 -1.03 39.51
C ASP A 6 -32.79 0.06 38.41
N MET A 7 -33.92 0.46 37.80
CA MET A 7 -35.24 0.99 38.21
C MET A 7 -35.28 2.43 38.79
N GLY A 8 -35.38 3.42 37.87
CA GLY A 8 -36.22 4.64 37.96
C GLY A 8 -35.55 5.97 38.39
N PRO A 9 -36.09 7.18 38.05
CA PRO A 9 -37.36 7.53 37.37
C PRO A 9 -37.19 8.52 36.16
N PRO A 10 -38.28 8.87 35.42
CA PRO A 10 -38.23 9.73 34.24
C PRO A 10 -38.43 11.21 34.60
N LEU A 11 -37.62 12.10 34.03
CA LEU A 11 -37.85 13.54 34.07
C LEU A 11 -37.63 14.15 32.69
N GLY A 12 -38.73 14.58 32.08
CA GLY A 12 -38.69 15.53 30.98
C GLY A 12 -38.35 16.92 31.52
N ALA A 13 -37.39 17.58 30.88
CA ALA A 13 -37.23 19.02 30.89
C ALA A 13 -36.52 19.40 29.59
N GLY A 14 -37.13 20.30 28.82
CA GLY A 14 -36.64 20.74 27.53
C GLY A 14 -35.25 21.37 27.62
N ILE A 15 -34.40 21.01 26.66
CA ILE A 15 -33.13 21.70 26.40
C ILE A 15 -33.48 23.11 25.90
N PRO A 16 -32.94 24.19 26.51
CA PRO A 16 -33.19 25.54 26.02
C PRO A 16 -32.54 25.72 24.66
N LYS A 17 -33.36 26.15 23.69
CA LYS A 17 -32.92 26.59 22.37
C LYS A 17 -31.87 27.69 22.53
N SER A 18 -30.71 27.50 21.91
CA SER A 18 -29.75 28.57 21.64
C SER A 18 -30.44 29.69 20.85
N PRO A 19 -30.23 30.98 21.16
CA PRO A 19 -30.94 32.05 20.49
C PRO A 19 -30.49 32.14 19.03
N SER A 20 -31.46 32.15 18.11
CA SER A 20 -31.28 32.51 16.72
C SER A 20 -30.72 33.93 16.60
N PHE A 21 -29.91 34.13 15.57
CA PHE A 21 -29.21 35.35 15.20
C PHE A 21 -30.17 36.50 14.82
N HIS A 22 -30.92 37.04 15.78
CA HIS A 22 -31.70 38.29 15.64
C HIS A 22 -32.14 38.85 17.01
N GLN A 23 -31.23 39.02 17.97
CA GLN A 23 -31.41 39.99 19.07
C GLN A 23 -30.14 40.09 19.93
N GLY A 24 -29.51 41.27 19.94
CA GLY A 24 -28.33 41.52 20.78
C GLY A 24 -27.56 42.78 20.42
N LEU A 25 -28.23 43.93 20.34
CA LEU A 25 -27.59 45.25 20.23
C LEU A 25 -28.08 46.10 21.40
N ALA A 26 -27.50 45.88 22.59
CA ALA A 26 -27.50 46.81 23.72
C ALA A 26 -26.66 46.22 24.87
N PHE A 27 -25.94 47.09 25.58
CA PHE A 27 -25.08 46.88 26.77
C PHE A 27 -23.62 46.50 26.47
N ALA A 28 -22.73 47.50 26.38
CA ALA A 28 -21.89 48.08 27.47
C ALA A 28 -20.54 47.33 27.55
N ALA A 29 -19.36 47.89 27.25
CA ALA A 29 -18.69 49.08 27.81
C ALA A 29 -18.63 49.07 29.34
N ASP A 30 -17.73 48.27 29.93
CA ASP A 30 -16.74 48.72 30.94
C ASP A 30 -15.81 47.58 31.40
N GLY A 31 -14.62 47.92 31.91
CA GLY A 31 -13.89 47.11 32.91
C GLY A 31 -12.62 46.37 32.46
N ALA A 32 -11.48 46.85 32.94
CA ALA A 32 -10.15 46.25 32.85
C ALA A 32 -9.73 45.54 34.15
N ALA A 33 -8.72 44.66 34.03
CA ALA A 33 -7.67 44.27 34.99
C ALA A 33 -7.72 42.91 35.73
N ASP A 34 -6.56 42.22 35.60
CA ASP A 34 -5.77 41.36 36.52
C ASP A 34 -6.06 39.85 36.75
N ASP A 35 -5.31 39.05 35.97
CA ASP A 35 -4.22 38.10 36.31
C ASP A 35 -4.27 36.97 37.38
N GLU A 36 -3.72 35.82 36.91
CA GLU A 36 -2.97 34.71 37.56
C GLU A 36 -3.62 33.38 38.06
N LEU A 37 -3.41 32.35 37.20
CA LEU A 37 -2.80 31.00 37.41
C LEU A 37 -3.46 29.91 38.29
N ASP A 38 -3.88 28.79 37.66
CA ASP A 38 -3.22 27.47 37.80
C ASP A 38 -3.66 26.49 36.67
N GLY A 39 -2.81 25.50 36.37
CA GLY A 39 -2.68 24.80 35.09
C GLY A 39 -3.59 23.60 34.79
N GLY A 40 -3.71 23.30 33.49
CA GLY A 40 -4.24 22.02 33.00
C GLY A 40 -4.85 22.05 31.59
N CYS A 41 -4.08 21.59 30.60
CA CYS A 41 -4.59 20.84 29.44
C CYS A 41 -5.43 21.57 28.35
N TYR A 42 -4.84 22.45 27.55
CA TYR A 42 -5.40 22.82 26.21
C TYR A 42 -4.29 23.24 25.24
N ALA A 43 -3.94 22.38 24.29
CA ALA A 43 -3.02 22.69 23.19
C ALA A 43 -3.67 22.37 21.83
N ALA A 44 -4.76 23.08 21.50
CA ALA A 44 -5.41 23.01 20.18
C ALA A 44 -5.94 24.38 19.67
N LEU A 45 -5.60 25.50 20.32
CA LEU A 45 -6.14 26.84 19.97
C LEU A 45 -5.09 27.92 19.66
N HIS A 46 -3.83 27.55 19.42
CA HIS A 46 -2.74 28.52 19.33
C HIS A 46 -2.47 29.14 17.94
N PHE A 47 -3.46 29.13 17.02
CA PHE A 47 -3.42 29.94 15.81
C PHE A 47 -4.28 31.21 15.86
N GLY A 48 -5.20 31.31 16.82
CA GLY A 48 -6.11 32.46 16.95
C GLY A 48 -5.54 33.66 17.70
N LYS A 49 -4.32 33.60 18.27
CA LYS A 49 -3.80 34.64 19.17
C LYS A 49 -2.62 35.48 18.65
N TYR A 50 -2.05 35.16 17.48
CA TYR A 50 -0.94 35.95 16.90
C TYR A 50 -1.34 36.86 15.72
N TYR A 51 -2.62 36.88 15.34
CA TYR A 51 -3.22 37.97 14.57
C TYR A 51 -4.35 38.53 15.42
N GLY A 52 -4.12 39.69 16.04
CA GLY A 52 -5.04 40.28 17.00
C GLY A 52 -6.47 40.44 16.45
N GLY A 53 -7.43 39.77 17.10
CA GLY A 53 -8.45 40.40 17.94
C GLY A 53 -9.45 41.40 17.35
N SER A 54 -9.27 41.89 16.12
CA SER A 54 -10.16 42.91 15.54
C SER A 54 -10.62 42.61 14.10
N SER A 55 -10.19 41.51 13.48
CA SER A 55 -10.44 41.31 12.04
C SER A 55 -11.73 40.55 11.70
N ALA A 56 -12.25 39.66 12.55
CA ALA A 56 -13.49 38.94 12.24
C ALA A 56 -14.73 39.84 12.29
N ALA A 57 -14.78 40.77 13.26
CA ALA A 57 -15.82 41.80 13.32
C ALA A 57 -15.61 42.90 12.25
N ALA A 58 -14.36 43.23 11.90
CA ALA A 58 -14.07 44.18 10.84
C ALA A 58 -14.36 43.62 9.43
N ALA A 59 -14.21 42.32 9.21
CA ALA A 59 -14.62 41.64 7.97
C ALA A 59 -16.15 41.67 7.79
N ALA A 60 -16.91 41.70 8.89
CA ALA A 60 -18.37 41.90 8.85
C ALA A 60 -18.77 43.36 8.53
N ILE A 61 -17.88 44.34 8.69
CA ILE A 61 -18.16 45.78 8.45
C ILE A 61 -18.04 46.18 6.96
N GLN A 62 -17.53 45.28 6.10
CA GLN A 62 -17.44 45.49 4.64
C GLN A 62 -18.17 44.44 3.80
N TYR A 63 -19.17 43.75 4.38
CA TYR A 63 -20.08 42.93 3.58
C TYR A 63 -21.08 43.84 2.86
N GLN A 64 -20.75 44.31 1.64
CA GLN A 64 -21.77 44.85 0.75
C GLN A 64 -22.52 43.67 0.11
N PRO A 65 -23.78 43.39 0.50
CA PRO A 65 -24.52 42.20 0.05
C PRO A 65 -25.15 42.44 -1.34
N GLY A 66 -24.36 42.96 -2.28
CA GLY A 66 -24.77 43.20 -3.67
C GLY A 66 -24.12 42.20 -4.62
N HIS A 67 -24.79 41.89 -5.73
CA HIS A 67 -24.14 41.26 -6.89
C HIS A 67 -23.04 42.22 -7.37
N GLN A 68 -21.79 41.97 -6.96
CA GLN A 68 -20.65 42.70 -7.49
C GLN A 68 -20.56 42.46 -9.01
N PRO A 69 -20.22 43.48 -9.81
CA PRO A 69 -20.11 43.33 -11.26
C PRO A 69 -19.09 42.24 -11.61
N ARG A 70 -19.23 41.64 -12.80
CA ARG A 70 -18.27 40.65 -13.26
C ARG A 70 -16.93 41.33 -13.54
N LEU A 71 -15.82 40.63 -13.32
CA LEU A 71 -14.48 41.22 -13.50
C LEU A 71 -14.26 41.74 -14.92
N HIS A 72 -14.93 41.16 -15.92
CA HIS A 72 -14.86 41.61 -17.31
C HIS A 72 -15.64 42.92 -17.61
N GLU A 73 -16.55 43.35 -16.73
CA GLU A 73 -17.44 44.51 -16.95
C GLU A 73 -16.81 45.83 -16.50
N VAL A 74 -15.81 45.79 -15.62
CA VAL A 74 -15.08 46.96 -15.12
C VAL A 74 -13.92 47.30 -16.04
N GLN A 75 -13.59 48.58 -16.25
CA GLN A 75 -12.44 48.98 -17.09
C GLN A 75 -11.12 48.46 -16.53
N ALA A 76 -10.16 48.13 -17.40
CA ALA A 76 -8.85 47.65 -16.99
C ALA A 76 -8.06 48.76 -16.29
N GLY A 77 -7.56 48.49 -15.08
CA GLY A 77 -6.84 49.46 -14.25
C GLY A 77 -6.96 49.13 -12.76
N GLU A 78 -6.68 50.12 -11.90
CA GLU A 78 -6.71 50.00 -10.43
C GLU A 78 -8.08 49.56 -9.89
N GLU A 79 -9.18 50.06 -10.47
CA GLU A 79 -10.55 49.69 -10.05
C GLU A 79 -10.83 48.19 -10.22
N ARG A 80 -10.30 47.57 -11.28
CA ARG A 80 -10.47 46.12 -11.52
C ARG A 80 -9.60 45.30 -10.56
N GLU A 81 -8.41 45.77 -10.22
CA GLU A 81 -7.56 45.15 -9.21
C GLU A 81 -8.20 45.22 -7.82
N GLU A 82 -8.75 46.37 -7.45
CA GLU A 82 -9.45 46.54 -6.18
C GLU A 82 -10.69 45.65 -6.09
N LEU A 83 -11.48 45.57 -7.16
CA LEU A 83 -12.62 44.64 -7.23
C LEU A 83 -12.17 43.18 -7.09
N PHE A 84 -11.05 42.80 -7.70
CA PHE A 84 -10.51 41.46 -7.58
C PHE A 84 -10.10 41.13 -6.14
N ILE A 85 -9.45 42.07 -5.44
CA ILE A 85 -9.14 41.95 -4.00
C ILE A 85 -10.42 41.81 -3.18
N GLN A 86 -11.45 42.61 -3.46
CA GLN A 86 -12.74 42.52 -2.77
C GLN A 86 -13.39 41.14 -2.96
N LYS A 87 -13.36 40.59 -4.19
CA LYS A 87 -13.87 39.23 -4.45
C LYS A 87 -13.09 38.14 -3.72
N LEU A 88 -11.76 38.26 -3.63
CA LEU A 88 -10.92 37.34 -2.85
C LEU A 88 -11.33 37.35 -1.37
N ARG A 89 -11.50 38.53 -0.78
CA ARG A 89 -11.95 38.68 0.62
C ARG A 89 -13.38 38.16 0.82
N GLN A 90 -14.28 38.41 -0.13
CA GLN A 90 -15.64 37.87 -0.09
C GLN A 90 -15.64 36.33 -0.05
N CYS A 91 -14.73 35.70 -0.81
CA CYS A 91 -14.61 34.25 -0.87
C CYS A 91 -13.98 33.61 0.38
N CYS A 92 -13.49 34.42 1.34
CA CYS A 92 -13.05 33.93 2.66
C CYS A 92 -14.22 33.60 3.60
N VAL A 93 -15.45 34.01 3.28
CA VAL A 93 -16.63 33.63 4.07
C VAL A 93 -16.93 32.14 3.86
N LEU A 94 -16.94 31.38 4.95
CA LEU A 94 -17.21 29.95 4.96
C LEU A 94 -18.72 29.70 5.06
N PHE A 95 -19.18 28.66 4.38
CA PHE A 95 -20.56 28.19 4.44
C PHE A 95 -20.56 26.75 4.91
N ASP A 96 -21.54 26.40 5.74
CA ASP A 96 -21.73 25.03 6.20
C ASP A 96 -22.48 24.22 5.13
N PHE A 97 -21.88 23.12 4.70
CA PHE A 97 -22.47 22.15 3.76
C PHE A 97 -22.84 20.83 4.45
N GLU A 98 -22.37 20.59 5.68
CA GLU A 98 -22.57 19.34 6.43
C GLU A 98 -23.81 19.44 7.33
N SER A 99 -23.83 20.39 8.27
CA SER A 99 -24.87 20.43 9.31
C SER A 99 -26.20 20.97 8.78
N ASP A 100 -26.16 21.96 7.89
CA ASP A 100 -27.34 22.54 7.25
C ASP A 100 -27.14 22.73 5.73
N PRO A 101 -27.33 21.67 4.92
CA PRO A 101 -27.10 21.73 3.48
C PRO A 101 -27.99 22.76 2.74
N LEU A 102 -29.18 23.04 3.28
CA LEU A 102 -30.20 23.90 2.66
C LEU A 102 -30.13 25.36 3.14
N SER A 103 -29.29 25.67 4.13
CA SER A 103 -28.98 27.05 4.51
C SER A 103 -28.26 27.81 3.39
N ASP A 104 -28.47 29.12 3.36
CA ASP A 104 -27.68 30.09 2.60
C ASP A 104 -27.49 29.76 1.11
N LEU A 105 -28.43 29.06 0.47
CA LEU A 105 -28.32 28.64 -0.94
C LEU A 105 -28.00 29.80 -1.89
N GLN A 106 -28.62 30.95 -1.66
CA GLN A 106 -28.36 32.17 -2.43
C GLN A 106 -26.90 32.61 -2.29
N TRP A 107 -26.37 32.64 -1.07
CA TRP A 107 -25.01 33.11 -0.79
C TRP A 107 -23.95 32.08 -1.19
N LYS A 108 -24.27 30.78 -1.07
CA LYS A 108 -23.47 29.68 -1.63
C LYS A 108 -23.34 29.83 -3.14
N GLU A 109 -24.40 30.18 -3.86
CA GLU A 109 -24.34 30.42 -5.30
C GLU A 109 -23.54 31.70 -5.64
N VAL A 110 -23.70 32.77 -4.87
CA VAL A 110 -22.91 34.01 -5.05
C VAL A 110 -21.41 33.72 -4.93
N LYS A 111 -20.98 32.99 -3.88
CA LYS A 111 -19.58 32.59 -3.73
C LYS A 111 -19.10 31.69 -4.86
N ARG A 112 -19.92 30.71 -5.28
CA ARG A 112 -19.59 29.83 -6.42
C ARG A 112 -19.36 30.64 -7.70
N ALA A 113 -20.26 31.56 -8.02
CA ALA A 113 -20.16 32.42 -9.21
C ALA A 113 -18.94 33.35 -9.12
N ALA A 114 -18.65 33.91 -7.94
CA ALA A 114 -17.47 34.75 -7.73
C ALA A 114 -16.16 33.97 -7.93
N LEU A 115 -16.05 32.77 -7.36
CA LEU A 115 -14.89 31.89 -7.55
C LEU A 115 -14.70 31.52 -9.03
N HIS A 116 -15.77 31.15 -9.72
CA HIS A 116 -15.74 30.83 -11.15
C HIS A 116 -15.28 32.04 -12.00
N ASP A 117 -15.83 33.24 -11.74
CA ASP A 117 -15.42 34.49 -12.42
C ASP A 117 -13.92 34.79 -12.20
N MET A 118 -13.41 34.58 -10.98
CA MET A 118 -11.98 34.75 -10.68
C MET A 118 -11.09 33.75 -11.41
N VAL A 119 -11.49 32.47 -11.48
CA VAL A 119 -10.77 31.45 -12.26
C VAL A 119 -10.70 31.83 -13.73
N GLU A 120 -11.83 32.23 -14.31
CA GLU A 120 -11.91 32.65 -15.71
C GLU A 120 -11.06 33.91 -15.97
N TYR A 121 -11.10 34.88 -15.05
CA TYR A 121 -10.35 36.12 -15.13
C TYR A 121 -8.83 35.88 -15.15
N VAL A 122 -8.31 35.10 -14.20
CA VAL A 122 -6.86 34.77 -14.13
C VAL A 122 -6.42 33.91 -15.31
N THR A 123 -7.30 33.05 -15.84
CA THR A 123 -6.97 32.18 -16.98
C THR A 123 -6.90 32.95 -18.30
N LYS A 124 -7.80 33.91 -18.54
CA LYS A 124 -7.91 34.61 -19.83
C LYS A 124 -7.02 35.84 -19.96
N ASN A 125 -6.66 36.48 -18.85
CA ASN A 125 -5.95 37.76 -18.85
C ASN A 125 -4.51 37.58 -18.38
N ARG A 126 -3.58 38.33 -18.99
CA ARG A 126 -2.17 38.39 -18.59
C ARG A 126 -1.92 39.62 -17.72
N ASN A 127 -0.86 39.57 -16.92
CA ASN A 127 -0.41 40.62 -16.00
C ASN A 127 -1.46 41.03 -14.95
N VAL A 128 -2.34 40.10 -14.57
CA VAL A 128 -3.34 40.31 -13.52
C VAL A 128 -2.75 40.16 -12.11
N ILE A 129 -1.67 39.39 -11.98
CA ILE A 129 -1.11 39.01 -10.68
C ILE A 129 -0.12 40.09 -10.23
N THR A 130 -0.62 41.10 -9.53
CA THR A 130 0.22 42.14 -8.90
C THR A 130 0.73 41.70 -7.52
N GLU A 131 1.64 42.48 -6.91
CA GLU A 131 2.18 42.15 -5.58
C GLU A 131 1.09 42.10 -4.48
N ALA A 132 0.04 42.92 -4.61
CA ALA A 132 -1.05 43.01 -3.65
C ALA A 132 -1.97 41.78 -3.66
N ILE A 133 -2.03 41.04 -4.77
CA ILE A 133 -2.88 39.85 -4.92
C ILE A 133 -2.33 38.65 -4.14
N TYR A 134 -1.01 38.49 -4.04
CA TYR A 134 -0.39 37.32 -3.38
C TYR A 134 -0.88 37.04 -1.95
N PRO A 135 -0.85 38.02 -1.00
CA PRO A 135 -1.31 37.75 0.36
C PRO A 135 -2.79 37.38 0.41
N GLU A 136 -3.63 38.05 -0.38
CA GLU A 136 -5.09 37.82 -0.40
C GLU A 136 -5.43 36.46 -1.00
N ALA A 137 -4.77 36.06 -2.09
CA ALA A 137 -4.96 34.76 -2.73
C ALA A 137 -4.50 33.59 -1.84
N VAL A 138 -3.32 33.72 -1.20
CA VAL A 138 -2.81 32.70 -0.27
C VAL A 138 -3.69 32.59 0.97
N ASN A 139 -4.16 33.72 1.50
CA ASN A 139 -5.09 33.73 2.63
C ASN A 139 -6.44 33.10 2.26
N MET A 140 -7.01 33.46 1.11
CA MET A 140 -8.27 32.87 0.63
C MET A 140 -8.16 31.35 0.47
N PHE A 141 -7.04 30.86 -0.08
CA PHE A 141 -6.75 29.43 -0.16
C PHE A 141 -6.66 28.79 1.23
N ALA A 142 -5.86 29.36 2.13
CA ALA A 142 -5.65 28.82 3.47
C ALA A 142 -6.94 28.75 4.30
N VAL A 143 -7.76 29.81 4.28
CA VAL A 143 -9.03 29.89 5.02
C VAL A 143 -10.05 28.86 4.53
N ASN A 144 -10.10 28.59 3.23
CA ASN A 144 -11.05 27.64 2.66
C ASN A 144 -10.61 26.17 2.82
N LEU A 145 -9.31 25.89 2.79
CA LEU A 145 -8.81 24.50 2.70
C LEU A 145 -8.24 23.97 4.01
N PHE A 146 -7.48 24.76 4.77
CA PHE A 146 -6.76 24.28 5.95
C PHE A 146 -7.73 24.07 7.11
N ARG A 147 -8.29 22.87 7.16
CA ARG A 147 -9.24 22.37 8.15
C ARG A 147 -8.74 21.05 8.72
N THR A 148 -9.22 20.70 9.91
CA THR A 148 -9.07 19.33 10.42
C THR A 148 -9.99 18.43 9.60
N LEU A 149 -9.46 17.34 9.06
CA LEU A 149 -10.25 16.36 8.33
C LEU A 149 -11.27 15.70 9.26
N PRO A 150 -12.47 15.37 8.76
CA PRO A 150 -13.47 14.64 9.54
C PRO A 150 -12.93 13.27 9.97
N PRO A 151 -13.44 12.70 11.07
CA PRO A 151 -13.07 11.35 11.48
C PRO A 151 -13.41 10.35 10.37
N SER A 152 -12.53 9.36 10.16
CA SER A 152 -12.72 8.40 9.07
C SER A 152 -14.04 7.64 9.21
N SER A 153 -14.74 7.51 8.09
CA SER A 153 -15.99 6.75 7.98
C SER A 153 -15.73 5.24 7.96
N ASN A 154 -14.50 4.82 7.63
CA ASN A 154 -14.18 3.43 7.36
C ASN A 154 -13.83 2.65 8.63
N PRO A 155 -14.23 1.37 8.72
CA PRO A 155 -13.98 0.56 9.91
C PRO A 155 -12.50 0.23 10.07
N ASN A 156 -11.89 0.68 11.17
CA ASN A 156 -10.52 0.32 11.51
C ASN A 156 -10.41 -1.13 12.00
N GLY A 157 -9.52 -1.95 11.41
CA GLY A 157 -9.31 -3.32 11.88
C GLY A 157 -8.41 -4.20 11.02
N ALA A 158 -8.25 -5.46 11.41
CA ALA A 158 -7.47 -6.45 10.66
C ALA A 158 -8.22 -7.01 9.42
N GLU A 159 -9.55 -6.82 9.37
CA GLU A 159 -10.40 -7.16 8.23
C GLU A 159 -10.58 -5.99 7.25
N PHE A 160 -9.97 -4.83 7.57
CA PHE A 160 -9.96 -3.65 6.73
C PHE A 160 -9.23 -3.92 5.41
N ASP A 161 -9.95 -3.78 4.31
CA ASP A 161 -9.40 -3.80 2.96
C ASP A 161 -9.63 -2.42 2.31
N PRO A 162 -8.60 -1.56 2.23
CA PRO A 162 -8.75 -0.22 1.67
C PRO A 162 -9.12 -0.21 0.17
N GLU A 163 -9.08 -1.36 -0.53
CA GLU A 163 -9.63 -1.46 -1.89
C GLU A 163 -11.15 -1.58 -1.93
N GLU A 164 -11.78 -2.06 -0.84
CA GLU A 164 -13.24 -2.22 -0.73
C GLU A 164 -13.93 -0.98 -0.13
N ASP A 165 -13.16 0.01 0.34
CA ASP A 165 -13.66 1.24 0.94
C ASP A 165 -14.42 2.12 -0.07
N GLU A 166 -15.64 2.54 0.30
CA GLU A 166 -16.37 3.56 -0.44
C GLU A 166 -15.82 4.96 -0.08
N PRO A 167 -15.33 5.74 -1.06
CA PRO A 167 -14.74 7.04 -0.75
C PRO A 167 -15.82 8.01 -0.25
N THR A 168 -15.63 8.56 0.96
CA THR A 168 -16.46 9.67 1.43
C THR A 168 -16.13 10.93 0.63
N LEU A 169 -17.11 11.42 -0.13
CA LEU A 169 -16.94 12.63 -0.92
C LEU A 169 -17.14 13.88 -0.05
N GLU A 170 -16.29 14.89 -0.25
CA GLU A 170 -16.39 16.17 0.44
C GLU A 170 -17.64 16.94 -0.04
N VAL A 171 -18.48 17.36 0.90
CA VAL A 171 -19.77 18.01 0.60
C VAL A 171 -19.59 19.47 0.18
N ALA A 172 -18.54 20.15 0.66
CA ALA A 172 -18.19 21.52 0.27
C ALA A 172 -17.47 21.59 -1.09
N TRP A 173 -17.34 20.46 -1.80
CA TRP A 173 -16.66 20.36 -3.10
C TRP A 173 -17.05 21.42 -4.13
N PRO A 174 -18.33 21.84 -4.28
CA PRO A 174 -18.71 22.88 -5.23
C PRO A 174 -18.01 24.22 -5.03
N HIS A 175 -17.50 24.52 -3.83
CA HIS A 175 -16.65 25.68 -3.57
C HIS A 175 -15.17 25.30 -3.63
N LEU A 176 -14.78 24.21 -2.96
CA LEU A 176 -13.37 23.80 -2.87
C LEU A 176 -12.73 23.55 -4.23
N GLN A 177 -13.46 22.94 -5.17
CA GLN A 177 -12.99 22.72 -6.53
C GLN A 177 -12.48 24.01 -7.18
N PHE A 178 -13.25 25.10 -7.08
CA PHE A 178 -12.84 26.37 -7.69
C PHE A 178 -11.73 27.06 -6.90
N VAL A 179 -11.63 26.86 -5.59
CA VAL A 179 -10.49 27.37 -4.80
C VAL A 179 -9.19 26.68 -5.22
N TYR A 180 -9.21 25.35 -5.37
CA TYR A 180 -8.08 24.58 -5.89
C TYR A 180 -7.72 24.99 -7.33
N GLU A 181 -8.73 25.06 -8.22
CA GLU A 181 -8.51 25.46 -9.60
C GLU A 181 -7.93 26.88 -9.70
N PHE A 182 -8.47 27.83 -8.95
CA PHE A 182 -7.97 29.20 -8.89
C PHE A 182 -6.50 29.25 -8.48
N PHE A 183 -6.15 28.58 -7.38
CA PHE A 183 -4.79 28.60 -6.87
C PHE A 183 -3.81 27.88 -7.80
N LEU A 184 -4.25 26.79 -8.45
CA LEU A 184 -3.44 26.11 -9.44
C LEU A 184 -3.17 27.01 -10.65
N ARG A 185 -4.19 27.71 -11.18
CA ARG A 185 -4.01 28.66 -12.29
C ARG A 185 -3.11 29.84 -11.90
N LEU A 186 -3.22 30.32 -10.66
CA LEU A 186 -2.32 31.32 -10.11
C LEU A 186 -0.87 30.83 -10.12
N LEU A 187 -0.61 29.61 -9.63
CA LEU A 187 0.72 29.01 -9.61
C LEU A 187 1.27 28.73 -11.02
N GLU A 188 0.44 28.31 -11.96
CA GLU A 188 0.84 27.98 -13.34
C GLU A 188 1.00 29.19 -14.25
N SER A 189 0.45 30.34 -13.86
CA SER A 189 0.57 31.59 -14.62
C SER A 189 2.04 31.92 -14.92
N PRO A 190 2.36 32.35 -16.16
CA PRO A 190 3.70 32.81 -16.51
C PRO A 190 4.11 34.08 -15.77
N ASP A 191 3.14 34.86 -15.29
CA ASP A 191 3.36 36.13 -14.57
C ASP A 191 3.60 35.89 -13.07
N PHE A 192 3.50 34.65 -12.59
CA PHE A 192 3.74 34.28 -11.20
C PHE A 192 5.21 34.44 -10.82
N GLN A 193 5.48 35.19 -9.75
CA GLN A 193 6.82 35.49 -9.25
C GLN A 193 7.09 34.78 -7.91
N PRO A 194 7.90 33.70 -7.90
CA PRO A 194 8.23 32.97 -6.67
C PRO A 194 8.95 33.80 -5.61
N SER A 195 9.67 34.85 -6.02
CA SER A 195 10.41 35.76 -5.15
C SER A 195 9.52 36.55 -4.19
N ILE A 196 8.28 36.86 -4.60
CA ILE A 196 7.28 37.57 -3.80
C ILE A 196 6.46 36.55 -3.00
N ALA A 197 5.96 35.52 -3.68
CA ALA A 197 5.10 34.49 -3.08
C ALA A 197 5.73 33.74 -1.90
N LYS A 198 7.07 33.59 -1.88
CA LYS A 198 7.80 32.90 -0.78
C LYS A 198 7.61 33.55 0.60
N ARG A 199 7.12 34.80 0.66
CA ARG A 199 6.82 35.47 1.94
C ARG A 199 5.54 34.94 2.58
N TYR A 200 4.67 34.32 1.79
CA TYR A 200 3.35 33.85 2.21
C TYR A 200 3.23 32.32 2.12
N ILE A 201 3.95 31.68 1.20
CA ILE A 201 4.07 30.22 1.11
C ILE A 201 5.32 29.80 1.90
N ASP A 202 5.14 29.59 3.19
CA ASP A 202 6.19 29.24 4.14
C ASP A 202 6.13 27.76 4.58
N HIS A 203 6.97 27.36 5.53
CA HIS A 203 6.99 25.98 6.06
C HIS A 203 5.66 25.55 6.70
N LYS A 204 4.93 26.49 7.29
CA LYS A 204 3.66 26.24 7.96
C LYS A 204 2.56 26.00 6.94
N PHE A 205 2.52 26.79 5.86
CA PHE A 205 1.65 26.54 4.72
C PHE A 205 1.87 25.14 4.13
N ILE A 206 3.12 24.72 3.93
CA ILE A 206 3.44 23.38 3.41
C ILE A 206 2.98 22.27 4.34
N LEU A 207 3.15 22.45 5.65
CA LEU A 207 2.72 21.44 6.62
C LEU A 207 1.20 21.24 6.58
N GLN A 208 0.44 22.33 6.62
CA GLN A 208 -1.03 22.27 6.55
C GLN A 208 -1.52 21.73 5.21
N LEU A 209 -0.83 22.03 4.10
CA LEU A 209 -1.13 21.46 2.79
C LEU A 209 -0.89 19.94 2.76
N LEU A 210 0.16 19.45 3.42
CA LEU A 210 0.47 18.03 3.50
C LEU A 210 -0.52 17.26 4.38
N GLU A 211 -1.04 17.87 5.45
CA GLU A 211 -2.08 17.26 6.30
C GLU A 211 -3.36 16.93 5.51
N LEU A 212 -3.68 17.71 4.47
CA LEU A 212 -4.85 17.46 3.62
C LEU A 212 -4.71 16.24 2.69
N PHE A 213 -3.50 15.70 2.49
CA PHE A 213 -3.33 14.49 1.67
C PHE A 213 -4.02 13.26 2.28
N ASP A 214 -4.40 13.31 3.55
CA ASP A 214 -5.17 12.24 4.20
C ASP A 214 -6.69 12.34 3.93
N SER A 215 -7.15 13.28 3.10
CA SER A 215 -8.54 13.39 2.68
C SER A 215 -9.04 12.10 2.03
N GLU A 216 -10.24 11.64 2.39
CA GLU A 216 -10.88 10.47 1.79
C GLU A 216 -11.31 10.74 0.34
N ASP A 217 -11.52 12.01 -0.04
CA ASP A 217 -11.94 12.39 -1.39
C ASP A 217 -10.77 12.35 -2.39
N PRO A 218 -10.76 11.42 -3.36
CA PRO A 218 -9.68 11.31 -4.35
C PRO A 218 -9.53 12.56 -5.22
N ARG A 219 -10.61 13.34 -5.40
CA ARG A 219 -10.57 14.58 -6.20
C ARG A 219 -9.73 15.64 -5.48
N GLU A 220 -9.87 15.75 -4.16
CA GLU A 220 -9.07 16.67 -3.35
C GLU A 220 -7.59 16.27 -3.39
N ARG A 221 -7.29 14.98 -3.24
CA ARG A 221 -5.91 14.46 -3.32
C ARG A 221 -5.24 14.73 -4.66
N ASP A 222 -5.96 14.63 -5.79
CA ASP A 222 -5.38 14.91 -7.11
C ASP A 222 -5.03 16.40 -7.31
N PHE A 223 -5.86 17.31 -6.79
CA PHE A 223 -5.52 18.74 -6.78
C PHE A 223 -4.36 19.05 -5.84
N LEU A 224 -4.32 18.43 -4.66
CA LEU A 224 -3.21 18.57 -3.72
C LEU A 224 -1.90 18.08 -4.33
N LYS A 225 -1.94 16.93 -5.00
CA LYS A 225 -0.81 16.34 -5.73
C LYS A 225 -0.20 17.34 -6.71
N THR A 226 -1.04 17.87 -7.58
CA THR A 226 -0.61 18.82 -8.62
C THR A 226 -0.11 20.12 -7.99
N THR A 227 -0.83 20.64 -6.99
CA THR A 227 -0.47 21.87 -6.26
C THR A 227 0.90 21.76 -5.61
N LEU A 228 1.13 20.69 -4.83
CA LEU A 228 2.40 20.46 -4.14
C LEU A 228 3.55 20.25 -5.13
N HIS A 229 3.30 19.54 -6.24
CA HIS A 229 4.30 19.37 -7.30
C HIS A 229 4.71 20.71 -7.93
N ARG A 230 3.75 21.59 -8.25
CA ARG A 230 4.06 22.94 -8.77
C ARG A 230 4.83 23.78 -7.77
N ILE A 231 4.47 23.73 -6.49
CA ILE A 231 5.20 24.41 -5.41
C ILE A 231 6.63 23.89 -5.32
N TYR A 232 6.83 22.57 -5.30
CA TYR A 232 8.17 21.96 -5.26
C TYR A 232 9.04 22.38 -6.47
N GLY A 233 8.44 22.48 -7.65
CA GLY A 233 9.09 22.94 -8.87
C GLY A 233 9.55 24.39 -8.78
N LYS A 234 8.67 25.30 -8.36
CA LYS A 234 8.90 26.75 -8.36
C LYS A 234 9.71 27.26 -7.15
N PHE A 235 9.61 26.62 -5.99
CA PHE A 235 10.24 27.07 -4.75
C PHE A 235 11.43 26.21 -4.36
N LEU A 236 12.61 26.52 -4.91
CA LEU A 236 13.86 25.81 -4.62
C LEU A 236 14.19 25.72 -3.12
N GLY A 237 13.92 26.80 -2.36
CA GLY A 237 14.16 26.86 -0.92
C GLY A 237 13.28 25.94 -0.07
N LEU A 238 12.11 25.52 -0.58
CA LEU A 238 11.17 24.64 0.13
C LEU A 238 11.43 23.15 -0.15
N ARG A 239 12.25 22.81 -1.15
CA ARG A 239 12.43 21.41 -1.59
C ARG A 239 12.91 20.49 -0.47
N ALA A 240 13.92 20.92 0.29
CA ALA A 240 14.45 20.12 1.39
C ALA A 240 13.41 19.91 2.50
N TYR A 241 12.63 20.95 2.81
CA TYR A 241 11.56 20.88 3.80
C TYR A 241 10.42 19.96 3.35
N ILE A 242 9.94 20.10 2.11
CA ILE A 242 8.90 19.24 1.53
C ILE A 242 9.33 17.76 1.59
N ARG A 243 10.53 17.42 1.11
CA ARG A 243 11.03 16.02 1.18
C ARG A 243 11.09 15.50 2.61
N LYS A 244 11.56 16.34 3.56
CA LYS A 244 11.62 15.96 4.97
C LYS A 244 10.22 15.69 5.54
N GLN A 245 9.22 16.51 5.22
CA GLN A 245 7.87 16.32 5.73
C GLN A 245 7.17 15.12 5.09
N ILE A 246 7.35 14.87 3.79
CA ILE A 246 6.86 13.64 3.15
C ILE A 246 7.49 12.41 3.81
N ASN A 247 8.78 12.45 4.15
CA ASN A 247 9.43 11.36 4.89
C ASN A 247 8.79 11.14 6.27
N ASN A 248 8.44 12.21 6.99
CA ASN A 248 7.77 12.08 8.29
C ASN A 248 6.38 11.44 8.14
N VAL A 249 5.62 11.81 7.10
CA VAL A 249 4.34 11.18 6.77
C VAL A 249 4.54 9.68 6.52
N PHE A 250 5.52 9.31 5.70
CA PHE A 250 5.83 7.90 5.45
C PHE A 250 6.30 7.15 6.69
N TYR A 251 7.11 7.76 7.55
CA TYR A 251 7.53 7.10 8.79
C TYR A 251 6.35 6.84 9.74
N ARG A 252 5.47 7.83 9.91
CA ARG A 252 4.25 7.67 10.70
C ARG A 252 3.35 6.58 10.11
N PHE A 253 3.17 6.57 8.79
CA PHE A 253 2.42 5.52 8.10
C PHE A 253 3.01 4.13 8.31
N ILE A 254 4.32 3.95 8.10
CA ILE A 254 4.98 2.63 8.16
C ILE A 254 5.07 2.06 9.58
N TYR A 255 5.30 2.91 10.58
CA TYR A 255 5.70 2.47 11.92
C TYR A 255 4.67 2.76 13.01
N GLU A 256 3.69 3.64 12.77
CA GLU A 256 2.74 4.06 13.81
C GLU A 256 1.29 3.70 13.44
N THR A 257 0.79 4.17 12.30
CA THR A 257 -0.65 4.11 12.00
C THR A 257 -1.05 3.00 11.03
N GLU A 258 -0.17 2.62 10.08
CA GLU A 258 -0.50 1.78 8.92
C GLU A 258 -1.72 2.25 8.10
N HIS A 259 -2.14 3.51 8.29
CA HIS A 259 -3.30 4.13 7.63
C HIS A 259 -2.95 5.55 7.22
N HIS A 260 -3.14 5.86 5.93
CA HIS A 260 -3.05 7.19 5.32
C HIS A 260 -3.56 7.11 3.86
N ASN A 261 -4.47 7.99 3.45
CA ASN A 261 -5.15 7.90 2.14
C ASN A 261 -4.28 8.37 0.96
N GLY A 262 -3.41 9.36 1.17
CA GLY A 262 -2.62 10.00 0.10
C GLY A 262 -1.24 9.42 -0.21
N ILE A 263 -0.94 8.17 0.15
CA ILE A 263 0.41 7.59 -0.06
C ILE A 263 0.73 7.45 -1.55
N ALA A 264 -0.23 7.04 -2.37
CA ALA A 264 -0.05 6.89 -3.81
C ALA A 264 0.29 8.23 -4.49
N GLU A 265 -0.47 9.28 -4.17
CA GLU A 265 -0.30 10.61 -4.75
C GLU A 265 1.03 11.24 -4.33
N LEU A 266 1.46 11.05 -3.07
CA LEU A 266 2.78 11.50 -2.61
C LEU A 266 3.91 10.76 -3.35
N LEU A 267 3.75 9.46 -3.62
CA LEU A 267 4.72 8.69 -4.41
C LEU A 267 4.77 9.13 -5.88
N GLU A 268 3.65 9.53 -6.50
CA GLU A 268 3.67 10.09 -7.87
C GLU A 268 4.51 11.37 -7.96
N ILE A 269 4.36 12.26 -6.97
CA ILE A 269 5.19 13.48 -6.89
C ILE A 269 6.65 13.08 -6.73
N LEU A 270 6.95 12.14 -5.83
CA LEU A 270 8.31 11.68 -5.59
C LEU A 270 8.93 11.01 -6.82
N GLY A 271 8.17 10.24 -7.60
CA GLY A 271 8.63 9.65 -8.85
C GLY A 271 9.13 10.72 -9.82
N SER A 272 8.36 11.80 -9.99
CA SER A 272 8.79 12.97 -10.80
C SER A 272 10.04 13.65 -10.23
N ILE A 273 10.12 13.80 -8.90
CA ILE A 273 11.28 14.37 -8.22
C ILE A 273 12.54 13.52 -8.41
N ILE A 274 12.43 12.20 -8.28
CA ILE A 274 13.53 11.23 -8.41
C ILE A 274 14.07 11.26 -9.83
N ASN A 275 13.20 11.29 -10.84
CA ASN A 275 13.63 11.42 -12.23
C ASN A 275 14.45 12.70 -12.47
N GLY A 276 14.14 13.78 -11.75
CA GLY A 276 14.88 15.05 -11.79
C GLY A 276 16.16 15.11 -10.95
N PHE A 277 16.60 14.02 -10.30
CA PHE A 277 17.84 14.03 -9.51
C PHE A 277 19.08 14.23 -10.39
N ALA A 278 20.00 15.06 -9.88
CA ALA A 278 21.32 15.23 -10.48
C ALA A 278 22.21 14.02 -10.19
N LEU A 279 23.05 13.66 -11.15
CA LEU A 279 24.09 12.66 -11.00
C LEU A 279 25.43 13.35 -10.66
N PRO A 280 26.25 12.78 -9.75
CA PRO A 280 26.01 11.55 -8.99
C PRO A 280 24.92 11.74 -7.90
N LEU A 281 24.20 10.66 -7.59
CA LEU A 281 23.17 10.68 -6.56
C LEU A 281 23.76 11.05 -5.20
N LYS A 282 23.07 11.96 -4.49
CA LYS A 282 23.43 12.34 -3.11
C LYS A 282 23.13 11.21 -2.13
N GLU A 283 23.94 11.13 -1.07
CA GLU A 283 23.78 10.12 -0.02
C GLU A 283 22.43 10.22 0.71
N GLU A 284 21.88 11.43 0.85
CA GLU A 284 20.52 11.63 1.39
C GLU A 284 19.44 10.89 0.56
N HIS A 285 19.61 10.81 -0.76
CA HIS A 285 18.66 10.14 -1.65
C HIS A 285 18.81 8.61 -1.59
N LYS A 286 20.05 8.11 -1.47
CA LYS A 286 20.32 6.67 -1.22
C LYS A 286 19.71 6.22 0.10
N THR A 287 19.88 7.03 1.14
CA THR A 287 19.28 6.79 2.46
C THR A 287 17.75 6.80 2.36
N PHE A 288 17.17 7.75 1.63
CA PHE A 288 15.72 7.82 1.40
C PHE A 288 15.18 6.54 0.73
N LEU A 289 15.82 6.03 -0.32
CA LEU A 289 15.46 4.76 -0.95
C LEU A 289 15.45 3.61 0.07
N LEU A 290 16.58 3.40 0.75
CA LEU A 290 16.77 2.23 1.61
C LEU A 290 15.97 2.28 2.93
N LYS A 291 15.74 3.47 3.48
CA LYS A 291 15.12 3.65 4.81
C LYS A 291 13.65 4.06 4.76
N VAL A 292 13.17 4.56 3.63
CA VAL A 292 11.79 5.04 3.49
C VAL A 292 11.04 4.26 2.41
N LEU A 293 11.52 4.28 1.16
CA LEU A 293 10.81 3.61 0.05
C LEU A 293 10.75 2.09 0.21
N LEU A 294 11.87 1.42 0.51
CA LEU A 294 11.84 -0.04 0.65
C LEU A 294 10.96 -0.52 1.81
N PRO A 295 10.98 0.08 3.01
CA PRO A 295 10.06 -0.30 4.08
C PRO A 295 8.57 -0.09 3.77
N LEU A 296 8.18 0.77 2.81
CA LEU A 296 6.78 0.91 2.39
C LEU A 296 6.17 -0.40 1.85
N HIS A 297 6.99 -1.33 1.35
CA HIS A 297 6.52 -2.65 0.92
C HIS A 297 5.98 -3.52 2.06
N LYS A 298 6.28 -3.17 3.32
CA LYS A 298 5.83 -3.94 4.49
C LYS A 298 4.34 -3.75 4.77
N ALA A 299 3.76 -2.59 4.48
CA ALA A 299 2.38 -2.29 4.87
C ALA A 299 1.38 -3.24 4.20
N LYS A 300 0.26 -3.52 4.87
CA LYS A 300 -0.77 -4.43 4.36
C LYS A 300 -1.48 -3.86 3.14
N SER A 301 -1.76 -2.56 3.17
CA SER A 301 -2.40 -1.76 2.12
C SER A 301 -1.49 -1.44 0.91
N LEU A 302 -0.44 -2.23 0.69
CA LEU A 302 0.52 -2.03 -0.41
C LEU A 302 -0.18 -1.97 -1.78
N SER A 303 -1.30 -2.67 -1.95
CA SER A 303 -2.02 -2.74 -3.22
C SER A 303 -2.52 -1.41 -3.76
N VAL A 304 -2.82 -0.46 -2.86
CA VAL A 304 -3.31 0.88 -3.20
C VAL A 304 -2.25 1.75 -3.89
N TYR A 305 -0.96 1.56 -3.57
CA TYR A 305 0.12 2.47 -3.99
C TYR A 305 1.34 1.78 -4.62
N HIS A 306 1.29 0.45 -4.79
CA HIS A 306 2.43 -0.31 -5.31
C HIS A 306 2.90 0.12 -6.70
N PRO A 307 2.04 0.36 -7.71
CA PRO A 307 2.53 0.79 -9.02
C PRO A 307 3.41 2.06 -8.93
N GLN A 308 3.01 3.02 -8.11
CA GLN A 308 3.74 4.26 -7.87
C GLN A 308 5.05 4.01 -7.11
N LEU A 309 5.05 3.07 -6.16
CA LEU A 309 6.24 2.69 -5.41
C LEU A 309 7.28 1.97 -6.28
N ALA A 310 6.84 0.98 -7.06
CA ALA A 310 7.66 0.23 -8.00
C ALA A 310 8.31 1.19 -9.01
N TYR A 311 7.52 2.12 -9.57
CA TYR A 311 8.05 3.18 -10.44
C TYR A 311 9.16 3.99 -9.78
N CYS A 312 8.98 4.41 -8.51
CA CYS A 312 10.03 5.12 -7.77
C CYS A 312 11.30 4.29 -7.59
N VAL A 313 11.17 3.00 -7.28
CA VAL A 313 12.30 2.08 -7.08
C VAL A 313 13.08 1.87 -8.38
N VAL A 314 12.39 1.53 -9.48
CA VAL A 314 13.00 1.34 -10.80
C VAL A 314 13.69 2.64 -11.25
N GLN A 315 13.06 3.79 -11.06
CA GLN A 315 13.65 5.08 -11.44
C GLN A 315 14.95 5.38 -10.68
N PHE A 316 15.09 4.91 -9.43
CA PHE A 316 16.35 4.99 -8.69
C PHE A 316 17.45 4.11 -9.28
N LEU A 317 17.10 2.88 -9.70
CA LEU A 317 18.05 1.93 -10.27
C LEU A 317 18.57 2.39 -11.63
N GLU A 318 17.71 3.00 -12.47
CA GLU A 318 18.13 3.62 -13.73
C GLU A 318 19.15 4.75 -13.54
N LYS A 319 19.13 5.43 -12.38
CA LYS A 319 20.05 6.53 -12.07
C LYS A 319 21.38 6.04 -11.49
N ASP A 320 21.37 4.94 -10.74
CA ASP A 320 22.56 4.35 -10.11
C ASP A 320 22.37 2.83 -9.91
N ALA A 321 22.88 2.04 -10.86
CA ALA A 321 22.77 0.59 -10.86
C ALA A 321 23.41 -0.09 -9.63
N SER A 322 24.36 0.57 -8.94
CA SER A 322 25.00 0.02 -7.74
C SER A 322 24.02 -0.19 -6.56
N LEU A 323 22.84 0.44 -6.63
CA LEU A 323 21.78 0.29 -5.63
C LEU A 323 20.95 -0.99 -5.83
N THR A 324 21.14 -1.71 -6.94
CA THR A 324 20.30 -2.89 -7.28
C THR A 324 20.46 -4.02 -6.27
N GLU A 325 21.71 -4.35 -5.92
CA GLU A 325 22.00 -5.40 -4.94
C GLU A 325 21.30 -5.17 -3.58
N PRO A 326 21.46 -4.00 -2.91
CA PRO A 326 20.77 -3.77 -1.64
C PRO A 326 19.24 -3.69 -1.80
N VAL A 327 18.71 -3.20 -2.92
CA VAL A 327 17.25 -3.17 -3.18
C VAL A 327 16.68 -4.59 -3.23
N ILE A 328 17.22 -5.46 -4.08
CA ILE A 328 16.74 -6.84 -4.23
C ILE A 328 16.89 -7.61 -2.92
N LYS A 329 18.00 -7.46 -2.21
CA LYS A 329 18.18 -8.10 -0.89
C LYS A 329 17.14 -7.66 0.14
N ASN A 330 16.70 -6.41 0.11
CA ASN A 330 15.64 -5.93 1.00
C ASN A 330 14.25 -6.41 0.57
N LEU A 331 13.94 -6.43 -0.73
CA LEU A 331 12.67 -7.01 -1.22
C LEU A 331 12.57 -8.50 -0.84
N LEU A 332 13.64 -9.27 -1.03
CA LEU A 332 13.70 -10.67 -0.59
C LEU A 332 13.56 -10.82 0.93
N LYS A 333 14.07 -9.86 1.72
CA LYS A 333 13.89 -9.84 3.18
C LYS A 333 12.44 -9.55 3.57
N PHE A 334 11.74 -8.68 2.83
CA PHE A 334 10.35 -8.30 3.07
C PHE A 334 9.34 -9.21 2.37
N TRP A 335 9.80 -10.30 1.76
CA TRP A 335 8.96 -11.19 0.96
C TRP A 335 7.70 -11.65 1.72
N PRO A 336 6.49 -11.41 1.17
CA PRO A 336 5.24 -11.81 1.81
C PRO A 336 5.14 -13.33 1.96
N LYS A 337 4.84 -13.81 3.16
CA LYS A 337 4.69 -15.26 3.43
C LYS A 337 3.24 -15.71 3.62
N THR A 338 2.35 -14.77 3.89
CA THR A 338 0.94 -15.04 4.25
C THR A 338 -0.05 -14.26 3.40
N HIS A 339 0.41 -13.49 2.40
CA HIS A 339 -0.43 -12.62 1.59
C HIS A 339 -0.10 -12.80 0.10
N SER A 340 -0.78 -13.75 -0.54
CA SER A 340 -0.52 -14.14 -1.94
C SER A 340 -0.68 -13.00 -2.96
N PRO A 341 -1.65 -12.07 -2.85
CA PRO A 341 -1.70 -10.92 -3.76
C PRO A 341 -0.43 -10.06 -3.69
N LYS A 342 0.11 -9.84 -2.48
CA LYS A 342 1.36 -9.09 -2.31
C LYS A 342 2.54 -9.86 -2.89
N GLU A 343 2.56 -11.18 -2.79
CA GLU A 343 3.60 -11.99 -3.42
C GLU A 343 3.59 -11.85 -4.95
N VAL A 344 2.40 -11.79 -5.57
CA VAL A 344 2.25 -11.50 -7.02
C VAL A 344 2.77 -10.09 -7.35
N MET A 345 2.51 -9.11 -6.49
CA MET A 345 3.00 -7.73 -6.67
C MET A 345 4.53 -7.64 -6.58
N PHE A 346 5.14 -8.30 -5.59
CA PHE A 346 6.60 -8.40 -5.49
C PHE A 346 7.20 -9.09 -6.73
N LEU A 347 6.54 -10.12 -7.27
CA LEU A 347 6.97 -10.74 -8.53
C LEU A 347 6.80 -9.80 -9.73
N ASN A 348 5.81 -8.91 -9.73
CA ASN A 348 5.70 -7.86 -10.77
C ASN A 348 6.86 -6.87 -10.69
N GLU A 349 7.05 -6.26 -9.53
CA GLU A 349 8.12 -5.26 -9.33
C GLU A 349 9.49 -5.86 -9.59
N LEU A 350 9.73 -7.09 -9.16
CA LEU A 350 11.02 -7.75 -9.38
C LEU A 350 11.29 -8.06 -10.85
N GLU A 351 10.26 -8.30 -11.68
CA GLU A 351 10.44 -8.39 -13.13
C GLU A 351 10.84 -7.02 -13.72
N GLU A 352 10.15 -5.95 -13.34
CA GLU A 352 10.48 -4.59 -13.79
C GLU A 352 11.91 -4.17 -13.39
N ILE A 353 12.36 -4.58 -12.19
CA ILE A 353 13.74 -4.37 -11.74
C ILE A 353 14.72 -5.18 -12.59
N LEU A 354 14.39 -6.43 -12.93
CA LEU A 354 15.23 -7.28 -13.77
C LEU A 354 15.29 -6.81 -15.22
N ASP A 355 14.31 -6.04 -15.72
CA ASP A 355 14.37 -5.46 -17.07
C ASP A 355 15.43 -4.35 -17.19
N VAL A 356 15.80 -3.70 -16.08
CA VAL A 356 16.79 -2.61 -16.05
C VAL A 356 18.12 -3.00 -15.38
N ILE A 357 18.25 -4.24 -14.88
CA ILE A 357 19.45 -4.69 -14.16
C ILE A 357 20.64 -4.86 -15.10
N GLU A 358 21.83 -4.44 -14.69
CA GLU A 358 23.05 -4.75 -15.44
C GLU A 358 23.54 -6.19 -15.13
N PRO A 359 24.14 -6.91 -16.10
CA PRO A 359 24.61 -8.30 -15.88
C PRO A 359 25.57 -8.47 -14.70
N ALA A 360 26.43 -7.47 -14.44
CA ALA A 360 27.37 -7.48 -13.33
C ALA A 360 26.67 -7.37 -11.96
N GLU A 361 25.57 -6.61 -11.88
CA GLU A 361 24.76 -6.51 -10.66
C GLU A 361 23.88 -7.76 -10.47
N PHE A 362 23.36 -8.32 -11.58
CA PHE A 362 22.58 -9.56 -11.55
C PHE A 362 23.37 -10.73 -10.93
N GLN A 363 24.65 -10.89 -11.28
CA GLN A 363 25.49 -11.95 -10.72
C GLN A 363 25.60 -11.91 -9.19
N LYS A 364 25.48 -10.74 -8.57
CA LYS A 364 25.55 -10.59 -7.10
C LYS A 364 24.28 -11.06 -6.39
N VAL A 365 23.15 -11.11 -7.10
CA VAL A 365 21.82 -11.39 -6.53
C VAL A 365 21.16 -12.65 -7.08
N MET A 366 21.65 -13.23 -8.18
CA MET A 366 21.02 -14.36 -8.86
C MET A 366 20.78 -15.57 -7.95
N ASP A 367 21.72 -15.94 -7.08
CA ASP A 367 21.55 -17.11 -6.20
C ASP A 367 20.36 -16.93 -5.21
N PRO A 368 20.31 -15.89 -4.36
CA PRO A 368 19.19 -15.71 -3.44
C PRO A 368 17.87 -15.41 -4.17
N LEU A 369 17.92 -14.71 -5.31
CA LEU A 369 16.77 -14.43 -6.15
C LEU A 369 16.11 -15.71 -6.67
N PHE A 370 16.88 -16.56 -7.35
CA PHE A 370 16.34 -17.78 -7.95
C PHE A 370 15.96 -18.83 -6.91
N ARG A 371 16.58 -18.83 -5.72
CA ARG A 371 16.08 -19.62 -4.58
C ARG A 371 14.69 -19.19 -4.14
N GLN A 372 14.36 -17.90 -4.22
CA GLN A 372 13.03 -17.41 -3.93
C GLN A 372 12.05 -17.74 -5.07
N LEU A 373 12.44 -17.51 -6.33
CA LEU A 373 11.62 -17.90 -7.49
C LEU A 373 11.30 -19.40 -7.51
N ALA A 374 12.24 -20.26 -7.14
CA ALA A 374 12.02 -21.71 -7.01
C ALA A 374 10.88 -22.05 -6.02
N LYS A 375 10.77 -21.29 -4.92
CA LYS A 375 9.65 -21.42 -3.97
C LYS A 375 8.34 -20.91 -4.57
N CYS A 376 8.36 -19.78 -5.28
CA CYS A 376 7.18 -19.21 -5.92
C CYS A 376 6.61 -20.15 -7.00
N VAL A 377 7.48 -20.75 -7.82
CA VAL A 377 7.11 -21.78 -8.81
C VAL A 377 6.53 -23.03 -8.15
N SER A 378 7.03 -23.37 -6.95
CA SER A 378 6.52 -24.48 -6.14
C SER A 378 5.29 -24.11 -5.30
N SER A 379 4.77 -22.89 -5.42
CA SER A 379 3.64 -22.44 -4.62
C SER A 379 2.38 -23.19 -5.02
N PRO A 380 1.57 -23.68 -4.06
CA PRO A 380 0.27 -24.26 -4.37
C PRO A 380 -0.73 -23.20 -4.85
N HIS A 381 -0.45 -21.91 -4.62
CA HIS A 381 -1.29 -20.80 -5.05
C HIS A 381 -1.06 -20.49 -6.53
N PHE A 382 -2.04 -20.83 -7.37
CA PHE A 382 -1.85 -20.79 -8.83
C PHE A 382 -1.42 -19.41 -9.35
N GLN A 383 -1.95 -18.30 -8.83
CA GLN A 383 -1.55 -16.96 -9.31
C GLN A 383 -0.07 -16.64 -9.03
N VAL A 384 0.48 -17.16 -7.94
CA VAL A 384 1.90 -16.94 -7.59
C VAL A 384 2.78 -17.79 -8.52
N ALA A 385 2.45 -19.07 -8.67
CA ALA A 385 3.20 -19.97 -9.56
C ALA A 385 3.13 -19.53 -11.03
N GLU A 386 1.94 -19.16 -11.51
CA GLU A 386 1.73 -18.63 -12.86
C GLU A 386 2.58 -17.37 -13.08
N ARG A 387 2.52 -16.42 -12.14
CA ARG A 387 3.25 -15.17 -12.26
C ARG A 387 4.76 -15.37 -12.26
N ALA A 388 5.28 -16.27 -11.44
CA ALA A 388 6.70 -16.61 -11.41
C ALA A 388 7.14 -17.30 -12.71
N LEU A 389 6.33 -18.24 -13.23
CA LEU A 389 6.63 -18.94 -14.49
C LEU A 389 6.58 -18.04 -15.72
N TYR A 390 5.92 -16.88 -15.64
CA TYR A 390 5.94 -15.91 -16.73
C TYR A 390 7.30 -15.22 -16.95
N TYR A 391 8.24 -15.31 -16.01
CA TYR A 391 9.61 -14.80 -16.19
C TYR A 391 10.32 -15.46 -17.38
N TRP A 392 9.97 -16.70 -17.72
CA TRP A 392 10.53 -17.42 -18.87
C TRP A 392 10.05 -16.89 -20.23
N ASN A 393 9.06 -16.00 -20.24
CA ASN A 393 8.60 -15.34 -21.47
C ASN A 393 9.34 -14.01 -21.73
N ASN A 394 10.09 -13.51 -20.74
CA ASN A 394 10.84 -12.28 -20.86
C ASN A 394 12.21 -12.58 -21.51
N GLU A 395 12.44 -12.04 -22.70
CA GLU A 395 13.66 -12.29 -23.48
C GLU A 395 14.93 -11.83 -22.75
N TYR A 396 14.86 -10.70 -22.04
CA TYR A 396 16.01 -10.17 -21.32
C TYR A 396 16.37 -11.04 -20.12
N ILE A 397 15.39 -11.42 -19.31
CA ILE A 397 15.60 -12.36 -18.19
C ILE A 397 16.13 -13.70 -18.70
N MET A 398 15.61 -14.20 -19.82
CA MET A 398 16.09 -15.44 -20.44
C MET A 398 17.55 -15.33 -20.91
N SER A 399 17.98 -14.17 -21.40
CA SER A 399 19.39 -13.94 -21.74
C SER A 399 20.30 -13.98 -20.51
N LEU A 400 19.90 -13.34 -19.40
CA LEU A 400 20.63 -13.37 -18.12
C LEU A 400 20.71 -14.79 -17.55
N ILE A 401 19.64 -15.57 -17.69
CA ILE A 401 19.61 -16.99 -17.29
C ILE A 401 20.59 -17.81 -18.15
N SER A 402 20.64 -17.58 -19.46
CA SER A 402 21.55 -18.28 -20.37
C SER A 402 23.01 -18.08 -19.98
N ASP A 403 23.40 -16.84 -19.68
CA ASP A 403 24.79 -16.50 -19.35
C ASP A 403 25.23 -17.07 -17.99
N ASN A 404 24.28 -17.30 -17.08
CA ASN A 404 24.53 -17.77 -15.71
C ASN A 404 23.93 -19.17 -15.43
N TYR A 405 23.71 -19.93 -16.51
CA TYR A 405 22.95 -21.19 -16.50
C TYR A 405 23.48 -22.21 -15.49
N SER A 406 24.81 -22.31 -15.36
CA SER A 406 25.49 -23.27 -14.48
C SER A 406 25.15 -23.09 -13.00
N VAL A 407 24.75 -21.89 -12.58
CA VAL A 407 24.34 -21.59 -11.20
C VAL A 407 22.82 -21.66 -11.06
N ILE A 408 22.09 -21.16 -12.05
CA ILE A 408 20.62 -21.00 -11.98
C ILE A 408 19.89 -22.34 -12.11
N LEU A 409 20.29 -23.18 -13.08
CA LEU A 409 19.57 -24.44 -13.32
C LEU A 409 19.57 -25.36 -12.09
N PRO A 410 20.71 -25.65 -11.41
CA PRO A 410 20.70 -26.49 -10.22
C PRO A 410 19.74 -26.03 -9.12
N ILE A 411 19.47 -24.73 -9.03
CA ILE A 411 18.54 -24.14 -8.05
C ILE A 411 17.09 -24.36 -8.49
N MET A 412 16.78 -24.13 -9.77
CA MET A 412 15.41 -24.18 -10.30
C MET A 412 14.93 -25.60 -10.62
N TYR A 413 15.83 -26.49 -11.03
CA TYR A 413 15.49 -27.83 -11.49
C TYR A 413 14.68 -28.64 -10.47
N PRO A 414 15.06 -28.73 -9.17
CA PRO A 414 14.30 -29.49 -8.18
C PRO A 414 12.85 -29.01 -8.05
N ALA A 415 12.63 -27.69 -8.09
CA ALA A 415 11.31 -27.10 -8.00
C ALA A 415 10.46 -27.43 -9.24
N LEU A 416 11.01 -27.27 -10.45
CA LEU A 416 10.29 -27.56 -11.69
C LEU A 416 9.97 -29.06 -11.83
N TYR A 417 10.95 -29.94 -11.60
CA TYR A 417 10.79 -31.38 -11.75
C TYR A 417 9.80 -31.98 -10.74
N LYS A 418 9.80 -31.50 -9.48
CA LYS A 418 8.84 -31.98 -8.47
C LYS A 418 7.40 -31.59 -8.85
N ASN A 419 7.19 -30.35 -9.26
CA ASN A 419 5.85 -29.84 -9.57
C ASN A 419 5.35 -30.31 -10.95
N SER A 420 6.23 -30.72 -11.86
CA SER A 420 5.83 -31.35 -13.12
C SER A 420 5.21 -32.74 -12.97
N ARG A 421 5.17 -33.32 -11.76
CA ARG A 421 4.47 -34.60 -11.52
C ARG A 421 3.12 -34.40 -10.83
N ASN A 422 3.06 -33.49 -9.87
CA ASN A 422 1.98 -33.47 -8.86
C ASN A 422 1.27 -32.10 -8.70
N HIS A 423 1.45 -31.14 -9.62
CA HIS A 423 0.73 -29.87 -9.50
C HIS A 423 -0.76 -30.02 -9.88
N TRP A 424 -1.67 -29.61 -9.00
CA TRP A 424 -3.12 -29.79 -9.17
C TRP A 424 -3.70 -29.00 -10.36
N ASN A 425 -3.13 -27.84 -10.66
CA ASN A 425 -3.56 -26.96 -11.75
C ASN A 425 -2.88 -27.33 -13.08
N LYS A 426 -3.68 -27.72 -14.08
CA LYS A 426 -3.22 -28.13 -15.41
C LYS A 426 -2.49 -27.03 -16.19
N THR A 427 -2.88 -25.75 -16.02
CA THR A 427 -2.21 -24.63 -16.70
C THR A 427 -0.78 -24.45 -16.18
N ILE A 428 -0.61 -24.46 -14.85
CA ILE A 428 0.72 -24.41 -14.21
C ILE A 428 1.58 -25.59 -14.66
N HIS A 429 0.98 -26.78 -14.73
CA HIS A 429 1.66 -27.97 -15.23
C HIS A 429 2.25 -27.75 -16.62
N GLY A 430 1.46 -27.18 -17.54
CA GLY A 430 1.92 -26.84 -18.88
C GLY A 430 3.03 -25.79 -18.92
N LEU A 431 2.94 -24.74 -18.10
CA LEU A 431 3.98 -23.71 -17.98
C LEU A 431 5.30 -24.29 -17.43
N ILE A 432 5.23 -25.21 -16.48
CA ILE A 432 6.42 -25.91 -15.96
C ILE A 432 7.10 -26.74 -17.05
N TYR A 433 6.33 -27.49 -17.86
CA TYR A 433 6.92 -28.25 -18.98
C TYR A 433 7.57 -27.34 -20.01
N ASN A 434 6.94 -26.19 -20.31
CA ASN A 434 7.54 -25.20 -21.20
C ASN A 434 8.87 -24.68 -20.63
N ALA A 435 8.91 -24.31 -19.34
CA ALA A 435 10.14 -23.86 -18.68
C ALA A 435 11.24 -24.95 -18.68
N LEU A 436 10.89 -26.22 -18.39
CA LEU A 436 11.82 -27.34 -18.47
C LEU A 436 12.38 -27.54 -19.88
N LYS A 437 11.53 -27.42 -20.91
CA LYS A 437 11.96 -27.49 -22.31
C LYS A 437 12.96 -26.38 -22.65
N LEU A 438 12.66 -25.14 -22.30
CA LEU A 438 13.55 -24.00 -22.53
C LEU A 438 14.91 -24.20 -21.85
N PHE A 439 14.93 -24.69 -20.61
CA PHE A 439 16.19 -25.03 -19.94
C PHE A 439 16.96 -26.14 -20.66
N MET A 440 16.28 -27.18 -21.14
CA MET A 440 16.92 -28.28 -21.87
C MET A 440 17.54 -27.82 -23.20
N GLU A 441 16.83 -26.95 -23.93
CA GLU A 441 17.28 -26.36 -25.21
C GLU A 441 18.52 -25.45 -25.03
N MET A 442 18.64 -24.77 -23.90
CA MET A 442 19.79 -23.92 -23.59
C MET A 442 21.10 -24.71 -23.42
N ASN A 443 21.08 -25.79 -22.62
CA ASN A 443 22.26 -26.62 -22.40
C ASN A 443 21.89 -28.03 -21.92
N GLN A 444 21.77 -28.96 -22.87
CA GLN A 444 21.38 -30.34 -22.60
C GLN A 444 22.33 -31.05 -21.62
N LYS A 445 23.64 -30.82 -21.72
CA LYS A 445 24.63 -31.51 -20.88
C LYS A 445 24.44 -31.19 -19.40
N VAL A 446 24.34 -29.90 -19.08
CA VAL A 446 24.18 -29.45 -17.69
C VAL A 446 22.78 -29.82 -17.18
N PHE A 447 21.77 -29.87 -18.05
CA PHE A 447 20.43 -30.39 -17.72
C PHE A 447 20.46 -31.87 -17.29
N ASP A 448 21.16 -32.72 -18.05
CA ASP A 448 21.31 -34.14 -17.73
C ASP A 448 22.11 -34.34 -16.42
N GLU A 449 23.17 -33.57 -16.22
CA GLU A 449 23.94 -33.56 -14.96
C GLU A 449 23.08 -33.17 -13.76
N CYS A 450 22.24 -32.12 -13.88
CA CYS A 450 21.31 -31.72 -12.82
C CYS A 450 20.25 -32.79 -12.53
N THR A 451 19.77 -33.47 -13.58
CA THR A 451 18.83 -34.59 -13.45
C THR A 451 19.44 -35.73 -12.62
N GLN A 452 20.68 -36.10 -12.95
CA GLN A 452 21.41 -37.14 -12.21
C GLN A 452 21.67 -36.72 -10.76
N GLN A 453 22.13 -35.49 -10.55
CA GLN A 453 22.41 -34.94 -9.22
C GLN A 453 21.15 -34.93 -8.34
N TYR A 454 20.02 -34.52 -8.88
CA TYR A 454 18.74 -34.53 -8.18
C TYR A 454 18.33 -35.94 -7.71
N HIS A 455 18.49 -36.96 -8.55
CA HIS A 455 18.21 -38.34 -8.16
C HIS A 455 19.15 -38.84 -7.05
N GLN A 456 20.45 -38.50 -7.13
CA GLN A 456 21.41 -38.84 -6.09
C GLN A 456 21.08 -38.16 -4.76
N ASP A 457 20.73 -36.88 -4.77
CA ASP A 457 20.40 -36.16 -3.55
C ASP A 457 19.10 -36.65 -2.92
N ARG A 458 18.10 -37.05 -3.73
CA ARG A 458 16.89 -37.74 -3.23
C ARG A 458 17.19 -39.11 -2.62
N GLN A 459 18.18 -39.84 -3.11
CA GLN A 459 18.62 -41.09 -2.49
C GLN A 459 19.35 -40.82 -1.16
N LYS A 460 20.22 -39.80 -1.11
CA LYS A 460 20.90 -39.38 0.11
C LYS A 460 19.92 -38.90 1.18
N GLU A 461 18.93 -38.07 0.83
CA GLU A 461 17.87 -37.62 1.74
C GLU A 461 17.10 -38.80 2.33
N ARG A 462 16.71 -39.78 1.50
CA ARG A 462 16.03 -40.99 1.96
C ARG A 462 16.89 -41.80 2.92
N LYS A 463 18.19 -41.92 2.65
CA LYS A 463 19.14 -42.59 3.56
C LYS A 463 19.27 -41.83 4.88
N MET A 464 19.45 -40.52 4.85
CA MET A 464 19.53 -39.69 6.06
C MET A 464 18.26 -39.78 6.91
N LEU A 465 17.08 -39.86 6.28
CA LEU A 465 15.81 -40.03 6.99
C LEU A 465 15.74 -41.38 7.72
N LYS A 466 16.19 -42.46 7.06
CA LYS A 466 16.29 -43.80 7.66
C LYS A 466 17.31 -43.81 8.80
N ASP A 467 18.51 -43.26 8.59
CA ASP A 467 19.55 -43.20 9.62
C ASP A 467 19.07 -42.42 10.87
N ARG A 468 18.27 -41.37 10.66
CA ARG A 468 17.63 -40.58 11.73
C ARG A 468 16.58 -41.40 12.48
N ASP A 469 15.74 -42.13 11.77
CA ASP A 469 14.69 -42.98 12.35
C ASP A 469 15.30 -44.14 13.17
N GLU A 470 16.36 -44.76 12.66
CA GLU A 470 17.14 -45.75 13.39
C GLU A 470 17.80 -45.16 14.65
N ALA A 471 18.29 -43.93 14.57
CA ALA A 471 18.86 -43.24 15.73
C ALA A 471 17.79 -43.01 16.81
N TRP A 472 16.58 -42.58 16.45
CA TRP A 472 15.46 -42.43 17.37
C TRP A 472 15.02 -43.76 17.98
N THR A 473 14.93 -44.80 17.17
CA THR A 473 14.61 -46.17 17.63
C THR A 473 15.64 -46.67 18.65
N ARG A 474 16.94 -46.38 18.43
CA ARG A 474 17.99 -46.70 19.40
C ARG A 474 17.84 -45.94 20.71
N VAL A 475 17.48 -44.66 20.66
CA VAL A 475 17.22 -43.83 21.86
C VAL A 475 16.05 -44.40 22.65
N GLU A 476 14.96 -44.76 22.00
CA GLU A 476 13.79 -45.38 22.64
C GLU A 476 14.14 -46.72 23.30
N ALA A 477 14.90 -47.56 22.60
CA ALA A 477 15.38 -48.84 23.15
C ALA A 477 16.30 -48.66 24.37
N LEU A 478 17.13 -47.62 24.41
CA LEU A 478 17.98 -47.28 25.56
C LEU A 478 17.14 -46.73 26.73
N ALA A 479 16.14 -45.89 26.45
CA ALA A 479 15.24 -45.35 27.46
C ALA A 479 14.43 -46.46 28.15
N MET A 480 13.94 -47.46 27.40
CA MET A 480 13.22 -48.63 27.95
C MET A 480 14.09 -49.50 28.88
N ARG A 481 15.42 -49.47 28.71
CA ARG A 481 16.36 -50.25 29.53
C ARG A 481 16.80 -49.54 30.81
N HIS A 482 16.40 -48.28 31.01
CA HIS A 482 16.82 -47.52 32.19
C HIS A 482 16.07 -47.97 33.46
N PRO A 483 16.75 -48.29 34.58
CA PRO A 483 16.15 -48.87 35.79
C PRO A 483 15.02 -48.05 36.45
N SER A 484 14.95 -46.74 36.16
CA SER A 484 13.87 -45.87 36.66
C SER A 484 12.54 -46.03 35.91
N CYS A 485 12.52 -46.73 34.77
CA CYS A 485 11.28 -47.09 34.06
C CYS A 485 10.62 -48.36 34.64
N GLY A 486 11.40 -49.18 35.38
CA GLY A 486 10.97 -50.49 35.87
C GLY A 486 10.57 -50.57 37.35
N SER A 487 10.63 -49.49 38.13
CA SER A 487 10.29 -49.56 39.57
C SER A 487 9.91 -48.21 40.16
N LYS A 488 8.61 -47.86 40.06
CA LYS A 488 7.75 -47.46 41.19
C LYS A 488 6.30 -47.22 40.71
N GLY A 489 5.45 -48.19 41.07
CA GLY A 489 4.05 -48.07 41.50
C GLY A 489 3.09 -47.06 40.84
N GLY A 490 2.08 -47.61 40.16
CA GLY A 490 0.70 -47.13 40.21
C GLY A 490 0.40 -45.76 39.59
N VAL A 491 0.31 -45.72 38.26
CA VAL A 491 -0.48 -44.71 37.54
C VAL A 491 -1.48 -45.47 36.66
N PRO A 492 -2.78 -45.11 36.65
CA PRO A 492 -3.78 -45.87 35.90
C PRO A 492 -3.43 -45.87 34.42
N ASN A 493 -3.61 -47.04 33.84
CA ASN A 493 -3.40 -47.36 32.45
C ASN A 493 -4.32 -46.53 31.55
N ASN A 494 -3.85 -45.37 31.07
CA ASN A 494 -4.42 -44.69 29.90
C ASN A 494 -3.31 -44.42 28.90
N ASN A 495 -2.86 -45.50 28.24
CA ASN A 495 -2.09 -45.41 27.02
C ASN A 495 -2.91 -46.09 25.90
N PRO A 496 -3.45 -45.37 24.91
CA PRO A 496 -4.32 -45.93 23.89
C PRO A 496 -3.54 -46.63 22.76
N PHE A 497 -2.39 -47.23 23.06
CA PHE A 497 -1.43 -47.70 22.06
C PHE A 497 -0.89 -49.11 22.33
N ILE A 498 -1.69 -50.01 22.90
CA ILE A 498 -1.47 -51.46 22.73
C ILE A 498 -2.85 -52.13 22.56
N THR A 499 -3.37 -52.07 21.34
CA THR A 499 -4.23 -53.15 20.82
C THR A 499 -3.53 -53.67 19.58
N SER A 500 -2.73 -54.73 19.76
CA SER A 500 -2.35 -55.60 18.65
C SER A 500 -3.62 -56.30 18.16
N GLN A 501 -4.31 -55.67 17.21
CA GLN A 501 -5.00 -56.44 16.19
C GLN A 501 -4.07 -56.51 14.99
N ASN A 502 -3.83 -57.75 14.56
CA ASN A 502 -3.20 -58.09 13.31
C ASN A 502 -3.82 -57.28 12.18
N ASP A 503 -3.11 -56.29 11.67
CA ASP A 503 -3.24 -55.88 10.28
C ASP A 503 -1.82 -55.84 9.71
N ASN A 504 -1.57 -56.79 8.81
CA ASN A 504 -0.47 -56.72 7.86
C ASN A 504 -0.61 -55.44 7.05
N ASN A 505 -0.04 -54.35 7.55
CA ASN A 505 0.22 -53.15 6.77
C ASN A 505 1.67 -52.78 7.01
N SER A 506 2.53 -53.43 6.23
CA SER A 506 3.71 -52.76 5.68
C SER A 506 3.31 -51.33 5.26
N PRO A 507 4.21 -50.34 5.33
CA PRO A 507 4.00 -49.09 4.58
C PRO A 507 3.61 -49.50 3.16
N PRO A 508 2.65 -48.85 2.48
CA PRO A 508 2.43 -49.17 1.10
C PRO A 508 3.80 -49.06 0.42
N GLU A 509 4.28 -50.20 -0.06
CA GLU A 509 5.25 -50.26 -1.14
C GLU A 509 4.55 -49.68 -2.38
N GLU A 510 4.27 -48.38 -2.34
CA GLU A 510 3.96 -47.55 -3.50
C GLU A 510 5.17 -46.64 -3.76
N ASP A 511 6.30 -47.30 -3.93
CA ASP A 511 7.22 -47.01 -5.02
C ASP A 511 7.75 -48.38 -5.45
N GLY A 512 6.82 -49.24 -5.85
CA GLY A 512 7.13 -50.48 -6.55
C GLY A 512 8.09 -50.16 -7.69
N GLU A 513 9.15 -50.96 -7.76
CA GLU A 513 10.15 -50.96 -8.81
C GLU A 513 9.48 -50.81 -10.18
N ASN A 514 10.06 -49.95 -11.03
CA ASN A 514 9.67 -49.64 -12.41
C ASN A 514 8.57 -48.57 -12.61
N GLU A 515 8.87 -47.34 -12.20
CA GLU A 515 8.75 -46.22 -13.14
C GLU A 515 9.85 -45.20 -12.86
N GLN A 516 11.05 -45.57 -13.33
CA GLN A 516 12.03 -44.59 -13.77
C GLN A 516 11.41 -43.88 -14.99
N ILE A 517 10.34 -43.10 -14.80
CA ILE A 517 10.01 -42.01 -15.71
C ILE A 517 11.10 -40.97 -15.46
N THR A 518 12.28 -41.25 -16.00
CA THR A 518 13.13 -40.20 -16.51
C THR A 518 12.20 -39.37 -17.38
N LEU A 519 12.03 -38.08 -17.04
CA LEU A 519 11.38 -37.13 -17.92
C LEU A 519 12.27 -37.05 -19.16
N THR A 520 12.06 -37.96 -20.12
CA THR A 520 12.83 -38.01 -21.35
C THR A 520 12.55 -36.75 -22.15
N ALA A 521 13.55 -36.26 -22.88
CA ALA A 521 13.43 -35.09 -23.76
C ALA A 521 12.15 -35.18 -24.62
N GLU A 522 11.83 -36.36 -25.15
CA GLU A 522 10.62 -36.63 -25.94
C GLU A 522 9.31 -36.40 -25.17
N LYS A 523 9.22 -36.77 -23.88
CA LYS A 523 8.02 -36.54 -23.05
C LYS A 523 7.87 -35.06 -22.68
N ILE A 524 8.99 -34.36 -22.45
CA ILE A 524 9.01 -32.91 -22.22
C ILE A 524 8.55 -32.19 -23.49
N GLU A 525 9.08 -32.55 -24.66
CA GLU A 525 8.73 -31.97 -25.95
C GLU A 525 7.28 -32.22 -26.35
N ALA A 526 6.78 -33.45 -26.19
CA ALA A 526 5.39 -33.80 -26.52
C ALA A 526 4.38 -32.98 -25.69
N ARG A 527 4.59 -32.86 -24.37
CA ARG A 527 3.71 -32.08 -23.50
C ARG A 527 3.85 -30.57 -23.67
N ALA A 528 5.05 -30.07 -23.92
CA ALA A 528 5.24 -28.64 -24.22
C ALA A 528 4.53 -28.25 -25.53
N ASN A 529 4.56 -29.12 -26.56
CA ASN A 529 3.89 -28.86 -27.83
C ASN A 529 2.34 -28.85 -27.72
N GLU A 530 1.76 -29.67 -26.84
CA GLU A 530 0.32 -29.61 -26.52
C GLU A 530 -0.10 -28.28 -25.89
N VAL A 531 0.79 -27.67 -25.08
CA VAL A 531 0.55 -26.39 -24.38
C VAL A 531 0.68 -25.19 -25.33
N SER A 532 1.66 -25.21 -26.25
CA SER A 532 1.83 -24.17 -27.28
C SER A 532 0.57 -23.98 -28.14
N ILE A 533 -0.15 -25.07 -28.45
CA ILE A 533 -1.41 -25.03 -29.21
C ILE A 533 -2.56 -24.38 -28.41
N GLN A 534 -2.54 -24.50 -27.08
CA GLN A 534 -3.54 -23.89 -26.19
C GLN A 534 -3.25 -22.41 -25.89
N ASN A 535 -1.98 -22.02 -25.78
CA ASN A 535 -1.57 -20.64 -25.53
C ASN A 535 -1.88 -19.71 -26.72
N VAL A 536 -1.70 -20.18 -27.97
CA VAL A 536 -2.08 -19.41 -29.18
C VAL A 536 -3.59 -19.07 -29.20
N LYS A 537 -4.44 -19.89 -28.58
CA LYS A 537 -5.89 -19.64 -28.46
C LYS A 537 -6.27 -18.72 -27.29
N LYS A 538 -5.39 -18.53 -26.30
CA LYS A 538 -5.63 -17.63 -25.15
C LYS A 538 -5.11 -16.22 -25.40
N VAL A 539 -3.99 -16.04 -26.13
CA VAL A 539 -3.41 -14.72 -26.44
C VAL A 539 -4.41 -13.83 -27.20
N SER A 540 -5.32 -14.40 -27.99
CA SER A 540 -6.39 -13.64 -28.67
C SER A 540 -7.49 -13.10 -27.73
N ASN A 541 -7.54 -13.51 -26.46
CA ASN A 541 -8.61 -13.17 -25.51
C ASN A 541 -8.14 -12.34 -24.29
N VAL A 542 -6.86 -11.94 -24.21
CA VAL A 542 -6.28 -11.24 -23.04
C VAL A 542 -6.49 -9.71 -23.07
N ASN A 543 -6.96 -9.12 -24.17
CA ASN A 543 -7.18 -7.66 -24.27
C ASN A 543 -8.45 -7.12 -23.58
N LYS A 544 -8.95 -7.78 -22.53
CA LYS A 544 -9.96 -7.21 -21.63
C LYS A 544 -9.54 -7.41 -20.20
N VAL A 545 -9.14 -6.31 -19.55
CA VAL A 545 -8.92 -6.18 -18.11
C VAL A 545 -10.11 -6.82 -17.38
N LYS A 546 -9.88 -7.98 -16.76
CA LYS A 546 -10.87 -8.62 -15.88
C LYS A 546 -10.63 -8.12 -14.46
N GLN A 547 -11.61 -7.37 -13.97
CA GLN A 547 -11.80 -7.01 -12.57
C GLN A 547 -11.60 -8.23 -11.66
N LEU A 548 -10.77 -8.06 -10.64
CA LEU A 548 -10.47 -9.04 -9.60
C LEU A 548 -11.73 -9.28 -8.75
N LEU A 549 -12.58 -10.21 -9.17
CA LEU A 549 -13.70 -10.67 -8.34
C LEU A 549 -13.21 -11.78 -7.41
N ARG A 550 -13.16 -11.44 -6.12
CA ARG A 550 -12.92 -12.31 -4.96
C ARG A 550 -13.87 -13.51 -4.99
N ARG A 551 -13.42 -14.64 -5.55
CA ARG A 551 -14.03 -15.95 -5.30
C ARG A 551 -13.26 -16.60 -4.17
N LYS A 552 -13.93 -16.84 -3.04
CA LYS A 552 -13.41 -17.69 -1.97
C LYS A 552 -13.07 -19.05 -2.58
N SER A 553 -11.79 -19.38 -2.63
CA SER A 553 -11.31 -20.71 -2.98
C SER A 553 -11.49 -21.60 -1.76
N GLU A 554 -12.39 -22.57 -1.84
CA GLU A 554 -12.35 -23.69 -0.92
C GLU A 554 -11.10 -24.52 -1.27
N LEU A 555 -10.12 -24.49 -0.37
CA LEU A 555 -8.91 -25.30 -0.48
C LEU A 555 -9.30 -26.78 -0.50
N PRO A 556 -8.77 -27.61 -1.42
CA PRO A 556 -8.82 -29.04 -1.27
C PRO A 556 -8.10 -29.37 0.04
N GLN A 557 -8.80 -30.01 0.97
CA GLN A 557 -8.25 -30.38 2.25
C GLN A 557 -7.11 -31.38 2.02
N ASP A 558 -5.88 -30.99 2.37
CA ASP A 558 -4.72 -31.86 2.30
C ASP A 558 -4.97 -33.07 3.20
N SER A 559 -5.11 -34.25 2.57
CA SER A 559 -5.43 -35.50 3.24
C SER A 559 -4.33 -35.88 4.24
N TYR A 560 -3.09 -35.44 3.99
CA TYR A 560 -1.97 -35.64 4.90
C TYR A 560 -2.08 -34.75 6.14
N THR A 561 -2.47 -33.49 5.97
CA THR A 561 -2.72 -32.56 7.07
C THR A 561 -3.94 -32.97 7.90
N ILE A 562 -5.04 -33.42 7.28
CA ILE A 562 -6.19 -33.97 8.01
C ILE A 562 -5.78 -35.21 8.80
N ARG A 563 -4.99 -36.11 8.22
CA ARG A 563 -4.53 -37.32 8.89
C ARG A 563 -3.58 -37.01 10.05
N ALA A 564 -2.67 -36.04 9.88
CA ALA A 564 -1.80 -35.57 10.95
C ALA A 564 -2.57 -34.87 12.08
N LEU A 565 -3.64 -34.13 11.76
CA LEU A 565 -4.52 -33.52 12.75
C LEU A 565 -5.44 -34.53 13.44
N SER A 566 -5.89 -35.58 12.73
CA SER A 566 -6.69 -36.68 13.31
C SER A 566 -5.85 -37.61 14.19
N ASP A 567 -4.57 -37.79 13.83
CA ASP A 567 -3.63 -38.64 14.57
C ASP A 567 -2.97 -37.89 15.74
N HIS A 568 -3.07 -36.56 15.78
CA HIS A 568 -2.58 -35.77 16.91
C HIS A 568 -3.52 -35.86 18.12
N LYS A 569 -3.15 -36.69 19.10
CA LYS A 569 -3.70 -36.62 20.46
C LYS A 569 -2.90 -35.62 21.30
N ARG A 570 -3.57 -34.63 21.91
CA ARG A 570 -2.96 -33.76 22.93
C ARG A 570 -2.66 -34.58 24.19
N ALA A 571 -1.59 -34.22 24.90
CA ALA A 571 -1.12 -34.96 26.08
C ALA A 571 -1.88 -34.63 27.38
N ASP A 572 -2.89 -33.74 27.36
CA ASP A 572 -3.59 -33.29 28.56
C ASP A 572 -5.03 -33.83 28.62
N GLU A 573 -5.32 -34.61 29.67
CA GLU A 573 -6.58 -35.35 29.87
C GLU A 573 -7.76 -34.50 30.40
N TYR A 574 -7.62 -33.18 30.56
CA TYR A 574 -8.57 -32.35 31.32
C TYR A 574 -9.24 -31.19 30.57
N LEU A 575 -9.19 -31.14 29.23
CA LEU A 575 -9.94 -30.14 28.47
C LEU A 575 -10.84 -30.81 27.44
N VAL A 576 -12.15 -30.65 27.63
CA VAL A 576 -13.20 -31.18 26.75
C VAL A 576 -13.08 -30.52 25.37
N THR A 577 -12.94 -31.34 24.33
CA THR A 577 -13.03 -30.90 22.93
C THR A 577 -14.44 -30.32 22.67
N PRO A 578 -14.57 -29.13 22.03
CA PRO A 578 -15.89 -28.63 21.65
C PRO A 578 -16.51 -29.57 20.59
N PRO A 579 -17.84 -29.70 20.54
CA PRO A 579 -18.50 -30.57 19.58
C PRO A 579 -18.33 -30.04 18.14
N ASP A 580 -18.39 -31.00 17.21
CA ASP A 580 -18.25 -30.82 15.77
C ASP A 580 -19.28 -29.81 15.22
N PRO A 581 -18.87 -28.75 14.48
CA PRO A 581 -19.78 -27.72 13.98
C PRO A 581 -20.75 -28.21 12.89
N SER A 582 -20.71 -29.48 12.53
CA SER A 582 -21.63 -30.11 11.57
C SER A 582 -22.92 -30.66 12.21
N ASN A 583 -23.10 -30.49 13.52
CA ASN A 583 -24.30 -30.90 14.27
C ASN A 583 -24.96 -29.75 15.06
N CYS A 584 -24.95 -28.53 14.52
CA CYS A 584 -25.80 -27.41 14.97
C CYS A 584 -26.60 -26.84 13.81
#